data_AF-A0A140E5N2-F1
#
_entry.id   AF-A0A140E5N2-F1
#
_cell.length_a   1.000
_cell.length_b   1.000
_cell.length_c   1.000
_cell.angle_alpha   90.00
_cell.angle_beta   90.00
_cell.angle_gamma   90.00
#
_symmetry.space_group_name_H-M   'P 1'
#
loop_
_entity.id
_entity.type
_entity.pdbx_description
1 polymer ?
#
loop_
_entity_poly.entity_id
_entity_poly.type
_entity_poly.pdbx_seq_one_letter_code
_entity_poly.pdbx_strand_id
1 'polypeptide(L)'
;MNNPTLNANSIGEFSRFINEQKANMKKQYDQLLAHDLSHQQWDGCFQRNVLIVLEATYKQSLNRLKTLPFDHAACAVNQGLADLTKSVLTVFDGFIDEFLLIVVDKHRTSCALSNFPDEHKPDQVYLSAVRSDIALLWRNFALDINAYFLECR
;
A
#
# COMPACT_ATOMS: atom_id res chain seq x y z
N MET A 1 -1.52 23.32 -24.39
CA MET A 1 -1.19 22.16 -25.25
C MET A 1 -1.19 20.94 -24.33
N ASN A 2 -2.13 20.01 -24.51
CA ASN A 2 -2.15 18.75 -23.76
C ASN A 2 -0.88 17.98 -24.07
N ASN A 3 -0.16 17.50 -23.05
CA ASN A 3 1.05 16.70 -23.26
C ASN A 3 0.84 15.26 -22.75
N PRO A 4 0.10 14.39 -23.48
CA PRO A 4 -0.22 13.04 -23.04
C PRO A 4 1.02 12.17 -22.76
N THR A 5 2.16 12.48 -23.37
CA THR A 5 3.46 11.87 -23.08
C THR A 5 3.99 12.22 -21.69
N LEU A 6 3.67 13.40 -21.16
CA LEU A 6 4.08 13.82 -19.82
C LEU A 6 3.40 12.97 -18.74
N ASN A 7 2.07 12.84 -18.81
CA ASN A 7 1.31 12.02 -17.86
C ASN A 7 1.72 10.55 -17.92
N ALA A 8 1.93 10.00 -19.12
CA ALA A 8 2.42 8.63 -19.28
C ALA A 8 3.81 8.44 -18.65
N ASN A 9 4.73 9.40 -18.83
CA ASN A 9 6.05 9.36 -18.21
C ASN A 9 5.96 9.44 -16.68
N SER A 10 5.13 10.34 -16.12
CA SER A 10 4.90 10.43 -14.68
C SER A 10 4.33 9.13 -14.11
N ILE A 11 3.37 8.49 -14.78
CA ILE A 11 2.84 7.19 -14.37
C ILE A 11 3.94 6.11 -14.43
N GLY A 12 4.77 6.11 -15.47
CA GLY A 12 5.89 5.18 -15.59
C GLY A 12 6.93 5.34 -14.47
N GLU A 13 7.28 6.58 -14.12
CA GLU A 13 8.16 6.87 -12.98
C GLU A 13 7.53 6.46 -11.64
N PHE A 14 6.24 6.74 -11.47
CA PHE A 14 5.50 6.33 -10.28
C PHE A 14 5.46 4.81 -10.14
N SER A 15 5.20 4.08 -11.23
CA SER A 15 5.19 2.62 -11.24
C SER A 15 6.53 2.01 -10.84
N ARG A 16 7.65 2.55 -11.33
CA ARG A 16 8.98 2.14 -10.87
C ARG A 16 9.17 2.35 -9.38
N PHE A 17 8.79 3.53 -8.87
CA PHE A 17 8.87 3.82 -7.45
C PHE A 17 8.05 2.83 -6.60
N ILE A 18 6.82 2.49 -7.01
CA ILE A 18 5.98 1.50 -6.31
C ILE A 18 6.61 0.10 -6.34
N ASN A 19 7.20 -0.31 -7.47
CA ASN A 19 7.91 -1.59 -7.55
C ASN A 19 9.09 -1.67 -6.57
N GLU A 20 9.81 -0.58 -6.37
CA GLU A 20 10.89 -0.48 -5.38
C GLU A 20 10.37 -0.57 -3.92
N GLN A 21 9.11 -0.18 -3.66
CA GLN A 21 8.53 -0.25 -2.31
C GLN A 21 8.37 -1.69 -1.80
N LYS A 22 8.22 -2.70 -2.67
CA LYS A 22 8.03 -4.10 -2.24
C LYS A 22 9.16 -4.57 -1.31
N ALA A 23 10.40 -4.25 -1.67
CA ALA A 23 11.56 -4.60 -0.85
C ALA A 23 11.60 -3.83 0.49
N ASN A 24 11.22 -2.55 0.46
CA ASN A 24 11.15 -1.70 1.65
C ASN A 24 10.07 -2.17 2.62
N MET A 25 8.89 -2.51 2.12
CA MET A 25 7.77 -3.04 2.91
C MET A 25 8.16 -4.32 3.63
N LYS A 26 8.81 -5.26 2.93
CA LYS A 26 9.30 -6.49 3.55
C LYS A 26 10.28 -6.19 4.68
N LYS A 27 11.25 -5.31 4.43
CA LYS A 27 12.25 -4.92 5.44
C LYS A 27 11.60 -4.27 6.66
N GLN A 28 10.65 -3.35 6.44
CA GLN A 28 9.94 -2.68 7.52
C GLN A 28 9.09 -3.66 8.33
N TYR A 29 8.41 -4.59 7.66
CA TYR A 29 7.65 -5.64 8.32
C TYR A 29 8.54 -6.53 9.19
N ASP A 30 9.67 -7.00 8.65
CA ASP A 30 10.65 -7.82 9.39
C ASP A 30 11.14 -7.08 10.66
N GLN A 31 11.35 -5.76 10.58
CA GLN A 31 11.76 -4.93 11.72
C GLN A 31 10.65 -4.79 12.77
N LEU A 32 9.42 -4.54 12.36
CA LEU A 32 8.28 -4.41 13.26
C LEU A 32 7.99 -5.74 13.97
N LEU A 33 8.00 -6.86 13.24
CA LEU A 33 7.80 -8.17 13.83
C LEU A 33 8.90 -8.50 14.85
N ALA A 34 10.16 -8.22 14.54
CA ALA A 34 11.25 -8.43 15.49
C ALA A 34 11.10 -7.53 16.75
N HIS A 35 10.66 -6.28 16.56
CA HIS A 35 10.36 -5.36 17.65
C HIS A 35 9.26 -5.90 18.56
N ASP A 36 8.11 -6.28 17.99
CA ASP A 36 6.98 -6.83 18.74
C ASP A 36 7.38 -8.09 19.53
N LEU A 37 8.09 -9.03 18.88
CA LEU A 37 8.52 -10.27 19.52
C LEU A 37 9.49 -10.03 20.67
N SER A 38 10.42 -9.07 20.54
CA SER A 38 11.36 -8.72 21.61
C SER A 38 10.69 -8.02 22.80
N HIS A 39 9.54 -7.37 22.57
CA HIS A 39 8.74 -6.71 23.61
C HIS A 39 7.56 -7.55 24.09
N GLN A 40 7.48 -8.83 23.67
CA GLN A 40 6.38 -9.75 24.00
C GLN A 40 4.98 -9.24 23.55
N GLN A 41 4.94 -8.39 22.52
CA GLN A 41 3.70 -7.83 21.94
C GLN A 41 3.20 -8.67 20.77
N TRP A 42 3.08 -9.98 20.96
CA TRP A 42 2.70 -10.93 19.90
C TRP A 42 1.22 -10.83 19.52
N ASP A 43 0.34 -10.48 20.46
CA ASP A 43 -1.10 -10.43 20.22
C ASP A 43 -1.47 -9.35 19.20
N GLY A 44 -2.12 -9.77 18.12
CA GLY A 44 -2.51 -8.92 16.98
C GLY A 44 -1.34 -8.39 16.16
N CYS A 45 -0.12 -8.94 16.32
CA CYS A 45 1.08 -8.39 15.69
C CYS A 45 1.03 -8.47 14.16
N PHE A 46 0.42 -9.51 13.59
CA PHE A 46 0.25 -9.63 12.14
C PHE A 46 -0.54 -8.44 11.57
N GLN A 47 -1.77 -8.22 12.05
CA GLN A 47 -2.63 -7.14 11.58
C GLN A 47 -1.98 -5.78 11.81
N ARG A 48 -1.49 -5.51 13.03
CA ARG A 48 -0.88 -4.23 13.37
C ARG A 48 0.29 -3.89 12.45
N ASN A 49 1.19 -4.84 12.22
CA ASN A 49 2.38 -4.60 11.40
C ASN A 49 2.04 -4.46 9.92
N VAL A 50 1.08 -5.22 9.41
CA VAL A 50 0.56 -5.06 8.04
C VAL A 50 0.00 -3.64 7.84
N LEU A 51 -0.84 -3.17 8.75
CA LEU A 51 -1.47 -1.86 8.64
C LEU A 51 -0.46 -0.71 8.74
N ILE A 52 0.52 -0.80 9.66
CA ILE A 52 1.60 0.20 9.79
C ILE A 52 2.41 0.31 8.50
N VAL A 53 2.81 -0.82 7.91
CA VAL A 53 3.60 -0.84 6.68
C VAL A 53 2.80 -0.27 5.50
N LEU A 54 1.54 -0.64 5.37
CA LEU A 54 0.68 -0.14 4.29
C LEU A 54 0.39 1.35 4.42
N GLU A 55 0.06 1.82 5.61
CA GLU A 55 -0.16 3.25 5.85
C GLU A 55 1.09 4.07 5.52
N ALA A 56 2.27 3.62 5.96
CA ALA A 56 3.54 4.27 5.64
C ALA A 56 3.82 4.26 4.13
N THR A 57 3.51 3.16 3.44
CA THR A 57 3.71 3.01 1.99
C THR A 57 2.78 3.93 1.21
N TYR A 58 1.50 4.00 1.57
CA TYR A 58 0.55 4.90 0.92
C TYR A 58 0.89 6.37 1.13
N LYS A 59 1.31 6.77 2.34
CA LYS A 59 1.79 8.13 2.62
C LYS A 59 2.99 8.49 1.76
N GLN A 60 3.99 7.61 1.68
CA GLN A 60 5.18 7.83 0.84
C GLN A 60 4.81 7.89 -0.65
N SER A 61 3.90 7.02 -1.08
CA SER A 61 3.40 6.98 -2.46
C SER A 61 2.68 8.27 -2.83
N LEU A 62 1.78 8.76 -1.98
CA LEU A 62 1.11 10.05 -2.20
C LEU A 62 2.11 11.20 -2.26
N ASN A 63 3.09 11.23 -1.35
CA ASN A 63 4.14 12.25 -1.36
C ASN A 63 4.96 12.21 -2.65
N ARG A 64 5.36 11.02 -3.11
CA ARG A 64 6.08 10.87 -4.38
C ARG A 64 5.21 11.32 -5.55
N LEU A 65 3.95 10.91 -5.60
CA LEU A 65 3.00 11.30 -6.65
C LEU A 65 2.93 12.82 -6.80
N LYS A 66 2.82 13.54 -5.67
CA LYS A 66 2.76 15.01 -5.62
C LYS A 66 4.01 15.71 -6.16
N THR A 67 5.14 15.01 -6.28
CA THR A 67 6.38 15.56 -6.86
C THR A 67 6.48 15.38 -8.38
N LEU A 68 5.62 14.57 -8.98
CA LEU A 68 5.70 14.23 -10.40
C LEU A 68 5.00 15.30 -11.25
N PRO A 69 5.53 15.61 -12.44
CA PRO A 69 5.01 16.70 -13.26
C PRO A 69 3.79 16.26 -14.07
N PHE A 70 2.63 16.07 -13.44
CA PHE A 70 1.39 15.78 -14.16
C PHE A 70 0.85 17.02 -14.90
N ASP A 71 0.31 16.79 -16.10
CA ASP A 71 -0.53 17.75 -16.81
C ASP A 71 -1.98 17.61 -16.32
N HIS A 72 -2.36 18.49 -15.39
CA HIS A 72 -3.68 18.53 -14.77
C HIS A 72 -4.75 19.18 -15.66
N ALA A 73 -4.36 20.08 -16.57
CA ALA A 73 -5.29 20.81 -17.43
C ALA A 73 -5.99 19.88 -18.45
N ALA A 74 -5.30 18.80 -18.85
CA ALA A 74 -5.79 17.80 -19.77
C ALA A 74 -6.65 16.69 -19.11
N CYS A 75 -6.84 16.72 -17.79
CA CYS A 75 -7.49 15.63 -17.05
C CYS A 75 -9.02 15.75 -17.10
N ALA A 76 -9.69 14.78 -17.71
CA ALA A 76 -11.14 14.68 -17.67
C ALA A 76 -11.61 14.26 -16.27
N VAL A 77 -12.71 14.87 -15.82
CA VAL A 77 -13.36 14.54 -14.55
C VAL A 77 -14.75 14.03 -14.86
N ASN A 78 -15.06 12.82 -14.42
CA ASN A 78 -16.36 12.21 -14.56
C ASN A 78 -16.90 11.84 -13.18
N GLN A 79 -18.06 12.39 -12.80
CA GLN A 79 -18.69 12.18 -11.49
C GLN A 79 -17.75 12.43 -10.29
N GLY A 80 -16.91 13.48 -10.39
CA GLY A 80 -15.96 13.84 -9.33
C GLY A 80 -14.71 12.96 -9.25
N LEU A 81 -14.49 12.06 -10.22
CA LEU A 81 -13.29 11.23 -10.32
C LEU A 81 -12.45 11.69 -11.52
N ALA A 82 -11.18 12.05 -11.26
CA ALA A 82 -10.22 12.36 -12.30
C ALA A 82 -9.76 11.08 -13.01
N ASP A 83 -9.63 11.09 -14.34
CA ASP A 83 -9.15 9.93 -15.10
C ASP A 83 -7.70 9.54 -14.75
N LEU A 84 -6.88 10.53 -14.35
CA LEU A 84 -5.54 10.29 -13.80
C LEU A 84 -5.58 9.49 -12.50
N THR A 85 -6.60 9.69 -11.64
CA THR A 85 -6.77 8.90 -10.42
C THR A 85 -6.84 7.41 -10.75
N LYS A 86 -7.67 7.02 -11.71
CA LYS A 86 -7.81 5.61 -12.12
C LYS A 86 -6.48 5.07 -12.64
N SER A 87 -5.83 5.83 -13.53
CA SER A 87 -4.56 5.42 -14.14
C SER A 87 -3.46 5.21 -13.10
N VAL A 88 -3.39 6.09 -12.09
CA VAL A 88 -2.43 5.97 -10.99
C VAL A 88 -2.76 4.79 -10.08
N LEU A 89 -4.04 4.53 -9.77
CA LEU A 89 -4.42 3.42 -8.90
C LEU A 89 -4.12 2.04 -9.52
N THR A 90 -4.22 1.89 -10.85
CA THR A 90 -3.86 0.62 -11.54
C THR A 90 -2.41 0.20 -11.35
N VAL A 91 -1.52 1.11 -10.96
CA VAL A 91 -0.12 0.80 -10.62
C VAL A 91 -0.03 -0.16 -9.41
N PHE A 92 -1.06 -0.22 -8.57
CA PHE A 92 -1.12 -1.08 -7.39
C PHE A 92 -1.83 -2.43 -7.63
N ASP A 93 -2.19 -2.76 -8.86
CA ASP A 93 -2.83 -4.05 -9.16
C ASP A 93 -1.97 -5.22 -8.67
N GLY A 94 -2.55 -6.09 -7.85
CA GLY A 94 -1.86 -7.24 -7.22
C GLY A 94 -0.89 -6.89 -6.07
N PHE A 95 -0.60 -5.61 -5.83
CA PHE A 95 0.42 -5.17 -4.87
C PHE A 95 0.17 -5.65 -3.44
N ILE A 96 -1.09 -5.57 -2.99
CA ILE A 96 -1.49 -5.96 -1.63
C ILE A 96 -1.48 -7.47 -1.45
N ASP A 97 -1.95 -8.22 -2.46
CA ASP A 97 -1.97 -9.67 -2.38
C ASP A 97 -0.55 -10.24 -2.35
N GLU A 98 0.37 -9.70 -3.17
CA GLU A 98 1.78 -10.06 -3.13
C GLU A 98 2.41 -9.77 -1.76
N PHE A 99 2.14 -8.59 -1.17
CA PHE A 99 2.63 -8.26 0.16
C PHE A 99 2.09 -9.22 1.23
N LEU A 100 0.78 -9.50 1.21
CA LEU A 100 0.14 -10.41 2.15
C LEU A 100 0.70 -11.83 2.05
N LEU A 101 0.99 -12.33 0.84
CA LEU A 101 1.62 -13.62 0.65
C LEU A 101 2.99 -13.69 1.35
N ILE A 102 3.81 -12.66 1.20
CA ILE A 102 5.14 -12.58 1.82
C ILE A 102 5.05 -12.60 3.35
N VAL A 103 4.15 -11.80 3.94
CA VAL A 103 4.07 -11.71 5.41
C VAL A 103 3.40 -12.93 6.04
N VAL A 104 2.45 -13.56 5.35
CA VAL A 104 1.85 -14.83 5.81
C VAL A 104 2.89 -15.95 5.79
N ASP A 105 3.70 -16.04 4.73
CA ASP A 105 4.80 -17.01 4.67
C ASP A 105 5.82 -16.79 5.79
N LYS A 106 6.16 -15.52 6.06
CA LYS A 106 7.03 -15.15 7.18
C LYS A 106 6.47 -15.61 8.53
N HIS A 107 5.17 -15.45 8.75
CA HIS A 107 4.53 -15.91 9.99
C HIS A 107 4.59 -17.44 10.11
N ARG A 108 4.24 -18.16 9.05
CA ARG A 108 4.21 -19.64 9.01
C ARG A 108 5.58 -20.30 9.18
N THR A 109 6.65 -19.59 8.86
CA THR A 109 8.03 -20.08 8.95
C THR A 109 8.78 -19.58 10.19
N SER A 110 8.15 -18.72 11.02
CA SER A 110 8.78 -18.13 12.19
C SER A 110 8.69 -19.04 13.41
N CYS A 111 9.83 -19.61 13.84
CA CYS A 111 9.91 -20.38 15.09
C CYS A 111 9.49 -19.57 16.31
N ALA A 112 9.74 -18.26 16.31
CA ALA A 112 9.38 -17.37 17.42
C ALA A 112 7.86 -17.22 17.60
N LEU A 113 7.07 -17.51 16.55
CA LEU A 113 5.62 -17.49 16.60
C LEU A 113 5.01 -18.86 16.92
N SER A 114 5.79 -19.94 16.95
CA SER A 114 5.26 -21.31 17.04
C SER A 114 4.34 -21.58 18.25
N ASN A 115 4.49 -20.83 19.34
CA ASN A 115 3.65 -20.90 20.55
C ASN A 115 2.36 -20.08 20.47
N PHE A 116 2.16 -19.30 19.40
CA PHE A 116 1.00 -18.42 19.17
C PHE A 116 0.29 -18.88 17.89
N PRO A 117 -0.59 -19.89 17.94
CA PRO A 117 -1.11 -20.56 16.75
C PRO A 117 -1.83 -19.62 15.78
N ASP A 118 -2.60 -18.66 16.28
CA ASP A 118 -3.35 -17.70 15.47
C ASP A 118 -2.43 -16.73 14.73
N GLU A 119 -1.32 -16.34 15.35
CA GLU A 119 -0.29 -15.49 14.73
C GLU A 119 0.64 -16.30 13.82
N HIS A 120 0.99 -17.53 14.18
CA HIS A 120 1.86 -18.42 13.40
C HIS A 120 1.17 -18.89 12.12
N LYS A 121 -0.13 -19.16 12.19
CA LYS A 121 -0.95 -19.63 11.07
C LYS A 121 -2.24 -18.83 11.00
N PRO A 122 -2.18 -17.55 10.55
CA PRO A 122 -3.36 -16.73 10.37
C PRO A 122 -4.38 -17.46 9.51
N ASP A 123 -5.58 -17.65 10.06
CA ASP A 123 -6.67 -18.35 9.39
C ASP A 123 -7.43 -17.41 8.43
N GLN A 124 -8.42 -17.94 7.71
CA GLN A 124 -9.17 -17.14 6.74
C GLN A 124 -10.03 -16.06 7.41
N VAL A 125 -10.53 -16.31 8.62
CA VAL A 125 -11.34 -15.34 9.36
C VAL A 125 -10.47 -14.14 9.75
N TYR A 126 -9.29 -14.39 10.30
CA TYR A 126 -8.35 -13.36 10.67
C TYR A 126 -7.88 -12.57 9.44
N LEU A 127 -7.47 -13.27 8.37
CA LEU A 127 -7.07 -12.63 7.11
C LEU A 127 -8.19 -11.78 6.49
N SER A 128 -9.45 -12.21 6.60
CA SER A 128 -10.60 -11.43 6.12
C SER A 128 -10.82 -10.14 6.93
N ALA A 129 -10.61 -10.20 8.25
CA ALA A 129 -10.66 -9.02 9.11
C ALA A 129 -9.56 -8.03 8.72
N VAL A 130 -8.32 -8.51 8.57
CA VAL A 130 -7.19 -7.66 8.12
C VAL A 130 -7.45 -7.06 6.75
N ARG A 131 -7.99 -7.82 5.79
CA ARG A 131 -8.34 -7.31 4.45
C ARG A 131 -9.39 -6.20 4.49
N SER A 132 -10.32 -6.26 5.45
CA SER A 132 -11.33 -5.20 5.63
C SER A 132 -10.69 -3.89 6.10
N ASP A 133 -9.72 -3.96 7.02
CA ASP A 133 -8.97 -2.78 7.45
C ASP A 133 -8.04 -2.24 6.35
N ILE A 134 -7.43 -3.13 5.55
CA ILE A 134 -6.66 -2.72 4.38
C ILE A 134 -7.55 -1.98 3.37
N ALA A 135 -8.78 -2.46 3.14
CA ALA A 135 -9.72 -1.80 2.25
C ALA A 135 -10.06 -0.37 2.72
N LEU A 136 -10.10 -0.13 4.03
CA LEU A 136 -10.27 1.21 4.60
C LEU A 136 -9.06 2.11 4.29
N LEU A 137 -7.84 1.62 4.50
CA LEU A 137 -6.61 2.35 4.16
C LEU A 137 -6.55 2.67 2.67
N TRP A 138 -6.85 1.69 1.82
CA TRP A 138 -6.88 1.83 0.37
C TRP A 138 -7.91 2.88 -0.09
N ARG A 139 -9.12 2.84 0.47
CA ARG A 139 -10.16 3.83 0.15
C ARG A 139 -9.71 5.24 0.48
N ASN A 140 -9.12 5.46 1.65
CA ASN A 140 -8.66 6.78 2.06
C ASN A 140 -7.53 7.27 1.14
N PHE A 141 -6.56 6.41 0.82
CA PHE A 141 -5.49 6.71 -0.12
C PHE A 141 -6.01 7.08 -1.53
N ALA A 142 -6.98 6.32 -2.05
CA ALA A 142 -7.61 6.60 -3.34
C ALA A 142 -8.33 7.96 -3.36
N LEU A 143 -9.00 8.32 -2.26
CA LEU A 143 -9.62 9.63 -2.09
C LEU A 143 -8.58 10.76 -2.04
N ASP A 144 -7.47 10.56 -1.33
CA ASP A 144 -6.39 11.56 -1.25
C ASP A 144 -5.72 11.80 -2.61
N ILE A 145 -5.51 10.74 -3.40
CA ILE A 145 -5.02 10.88 -4.78
C ILE A 145 -6.01 11.69 -5.63
N ASN A 146 -7.30 11.37 -5.52
CA ASN A 146 -8.32 12.07 -6.29
C ASN A 146 -8.42 13.54 -5.90
N ALA A 147 -8.39 13.84 -4.60
CA ALA A 147 -8.38 15.21 -4.09
C ALA A 147 -7.21 15.99 -4.67
N TYR A 148 -5.99 15.43 -4.63
CA TYR A 148 -4.81 16.05 -5.25
C TYR A 148 -5.02 16.40 -6.73
N PHE A 149 -5.54 15.47 -7.54
CA PHE A 149 -5.76 15.74 -8.96
C PHE A 149 -6.87 16.76 -9.24
N LEU A 150 -7.88 16.85 -8.37
CA LEU A 150 -8.94 17.85 -8.50
C LEU A 150 -8.49 19.25 -8.05
N GLU A 151 -7.64 19.34 -7.03
CA GLU A 151 -7.14 20.61 -6.48
C GLU A 151 -6.05 21.24 -7.33
N CYS A 152 -5.23 20.44 -8.03
CA CYS A 152 -4.14 20.93 -8.88
C CYS A 152 -4.54 21.22 -10.33
N ARG A 153 -5.82 21.11 -10.66
CA ARG A 153 -6.36 21.47 -11.98
C ARG A 153 -6.45 22.97 -12.17
#